data_AF-A0A6N9PRK4-F1
#
_entry.id   AF-A0A6N9PRK4-F1
#
_cell.length_a   1.000
_cell.length_b   1.000
_cell.length_c   1.000
_cell.angle_alpha   90.00
_cell.angle_beta   90.00
_cell.angle_gamma   90.00
#
_symmetry.space_group_name_H-M   'P 1'
#
loop_
_entity.id
_entity.type
_entity.pdbx_description
1 polymer ?
#
loop_
_entity_poly.entity_id
_entity_poly.type
_entity_poly.pdbx_seq_one_letter_code
_entity_poly.pdbx_strand_id
1 'polypeptide(L)'
;MRNSGLLAVYLLFSVACFFTVHEHYSITVNSAELVEYVPFLESFGITTKDFGYTEGYPAPEYTYLLHVTVANTDNTEGALMAINYALYDKALKIPVDYSLWSLMDEGFPGEAGFRLRENSQVDITIPFTPMSLDTAIDNEKLSKRMENSDFYFCVSEFPVRKMVLINQKNW
;
A
#
# COMPACT_ATOMS: atom_id res chain seq x y z
N MET A 1 39.17 27.30 21.42
CA MET A 1 37.77 27.71 21.22
C MET A 1 37.11 26.70 20.31
N ARG A 2 36.01 26.09 20.77
CA ARG A 2 35.18 25.09 20.07
C ARG A 2 34.29 25.78 19.03
N ASN A 3 34.08 25.12 17.89
CA ASN A 3 32.92 25.15 16.99
C ASN A 3 32.94 23.75 16.33
N SER A 4 32.11 22.73 16.56
CA SER A 4 30.66 22.53 16.80
C SER A 4 29.73 23.06 15.70
N GLY A 5 29.18 22.11 14.92
CA GLY A 5 28.12 22.30 13.91
C GLY A 5 28.55 21.76 12.53
N LEU A 6 27.88 20.84 11.85
CA LEU A 6 26.55 20.26 11.96
C LEU A 6 26.64 18.76 11.65
N LEU A 7 26.25 17.90 12.59
CA LEU A 7 25.80 16.56 12.28
C LEU A 7 24.30 16.72 11.96
N ALA A 8 23.94 16.68 10.68
CA ALA A 8 22.54 16.72 10.26
C ALA A 8 21.87 15.42 10.73
N VAL A 9 21.19 15.51 11.86
CA VAL A 9 20.26 14.49 12.33
C VAL A 9 19.06 14.57 11.40
N TYR A 10 18.99 13.66 10.42
CA TYR A 10 17.80 13.47 9.62
C TYR A 10 16.69 12.91 10.53
N LEU A 11 15.81 13.79 11.00
CA LEU A 11 14.57 13.41 11.66
C LEU A 11 13.63 12.83 10.60
N LEU A 12 13.58 11.51 10.52
CA LEU A 12 12.46 10.77 9.93
C LEU A 12 11.18 11.18 10.69
N PHE A 13 10.44 12.15 10.17
CA PHE A 13 9.07 12.41 10.60
C PHE A 13 8.18 11.32 10.02
N SER A 14 8.25 10.11 10.58
CA SER A 14 7.22 9.11 10.39
C SER A 14 6.04 9.49 11.28
N VAL A 15 4.98 10.04 10.69
CA VAL A 15 3.69 10.17 11.39
C VAL A 15 3.10 8.77 11.45
N ALA A 16 3.47 8.03 12.50
CA ALA A 16 2.88 6.73 12.79
C ALA A 16 1.41 6.95 13.23
N CYS A 17 0.49 6.83 12.28
CA CYS A 17 -0.95 6.80 12.58
C CYS A 17 -1.32 5.39 13.05
N PHE A 18 -1.74 5.26 14.31
CA PHE A 18 -2.16 3.99 14.90
C PHE A 18 -3.68 3.81 14.79
N PHE A 19 -4.12 2.73 14.15
CA PHE A 19 -5.53 2.34 14.15
C PHE A 19 -5.70 0.90 14.60
N THR A 20 -6.61 0.69 15.54
CA THR A 20 -7.09 -0.64 15.89
C THR A 20 -7.98 -1.13 14.76
N VAL A 21 -7.62 -2.18 14.02
CA VAL A 21 -8.39 -2.64 12.85
C VAL A 21 -9.53 -3.55 13.30
N HIS A 22 -9.14 -4.64 13.95
CA HIS A 22 -9.93 -5.45 14.88
C HIS A 22 -9.39 -5.21 16.29
N GLU A 23 -10.19 -5.41 17.34
CA GLU A 23 -9.67 -5.33 18.72
C GLU A 23 -8.33 -6.07 18.81
N HIS A 24 -7.32 -5.43 19.38
CA HIS A 24 -5.97 -5.97 19.61
C HIS A 24 -5.00 -6.04 18.42
N TYR A 25 -5.43 -5.70 17.19
CA TYR A 25 -4.53 -5.47 16.04
C TYR A 25 -4.29 -3.98 15.82
N SER A 26 -3.04 -3.59 15.54
CA SER A 26 -2.72 -2.25 15.04
C SER A 26 -2.01 -2.32 13.69
N ILE A 27 -2.34 -1.38 12.80
CA ILE A 27 -1.60 -1.15 11.56
C ILE A 27 -1.06 0.28 11.55
N THR A 28 0.23 0.40 11.31
CA THR A 28 0.96 1.66 11.19
C THR A 28 1.46 1.80 9.77
N VAL A 29 1.15 2.92 9.13
CA VAL A 29 1.72 3.27 7.81
C VAL A 29 3.09 3.90 8.05
N ASN A 30 4.13 3.28 7.51
CA ASN A 30 5.51 3.74 7.65
C ASN A 30 5.88 4.69 6.52
N SER A 31 5.58 4.30 5.28
CA SER A 31 5.80 5.08 4.06
C SER A 31 4.90 4.59 2.92
N ALA A 32 4.75 5.42 1.89
CA ALA A 32 4.07 5.08 0.65
C ALA A 32 4.94 5.52 -0.54
N GLU A 33 5.25 4.60 -1.44
CA GLU A 33 6.04 4.86 -2.64
C GLU A 33 5.13 4.78 -3.87
N LEU A 34 5.32 5.70 -4.82
CA LEU A 34 4.69 5.63 -6.14
C LEU A 34 5.76 5.19 -7.13
N VAL A 35 5.56 4.05 -7.78
CA VAL A 35 6.54 3.46 -8.70
C VAL A 35 5.95 3.25 -10.09
N GLU A 36 6.77 3.42 -11.12
CA GLU A 36 6.37 3.12 -12.50
C GLU A 36 6.06 1.61 -12.61
N TYR A 37 4.83 1.31 -13.01
CA TYR A 37 4.31 -0.05 -12.91
C TYR A 37 5.00 -1.03 -13.87
N VAL A 38 5.18 -0.63 -15.12
CA VAL A 38 5.77 -1.51 -16.15
C VAL A 38 7.23 -1.85 -15.85
N PRO A 39 8.13 -0.88 -15.60
CA PRO A 39 9.52 -1.22 -15.24
C PRO A 39 9.62 -2.02 -13.94
N PHE A 40 8.74 -1.75 -12.97
CA PHE A 40 8.71 -2.53 -11.73
C PHE A 40 8.31 -3.99 -11.98
N LEU A 41 7.29 -4.23 -12.79
CA LEU A 41 6.86 -5.59 -13.16
C LEU A 41 7.95 -6.34 -13.94
N GLU A 42 8.60 -5.65 -14.89
CA GLU A 42 9.71 -6.20 -15.67
C GLU A 42 10.92 -6.58 -14.81
N SER A 43 11.11 -5.94 -13.66
CA SER A 43 12.18 -6.29 -12.70
C SER A 43 12.03 -7.70 -12.12
N PHE A 44 10.81 -8.26 -12.13
CA PHE A 44 10.53 -9.65 -11.75
C PHE A 44 10.64 -10.62 -12.94
N GLY A 45 11.05 -10.14 -14.12
CA GLY A 45 11.07 -10.94 -15.35
C GLY A 45 9.69 -11.21 -15.94
N ILE A 46 8.69 -10.40 -15.57
CA ILE A 46 7.29 -10.53 -15.97
C ILE A 46 6.89 -9.37 -16.87
N THR A 47 6.04 -9.62 -17.86
CA THR A 47 5.50 -8.59 -18.75
C THR A 47 4.06 -8.24 -18.39
N THR A 48 3.59 -7.08 -18.86
CA THR A 48 2.20 -6.67 -18.69
C THR A 48 1.20 -7.66 -19.30
N LYS A 49 1.60 -8.41 -20.34
CA LYS A 49 0.76 -9.45 -20.95
C LYS A 49 0.53 -10.63 -20.02
N ASP A 50 1.53 -11.00 -19.23
CA ASP A 50 1.42 -12.09 -18.25
C ASP A 50 0.44 -11.72 -17.13
N PHE A 51 0.26 -10.42 -16.89
CA PHE A 51 -0.73 -9.84 -15.98
C PHE A 51 -2.09 -9.55 -16.64
N GLY A 52 -2.28 -9.99 -17.89
CA GLY A 52 -3.56 -9.88 -18.60
C GLY A 52 -3.86 -8.52 -19.23
N TYR A 53 -2.90 -7.58 -19.23
CA TYR A 53 -3.08 -6.30 -19.90
C TYR A 53 -3.01 -6.45 -21.42
N THR A 54 -3.84 -5.66 -22.11
CA THR A 54 -3.98 -5.66 -23.57
C THR A 54 -4.18 -4.23 -24.08
N GLU A 55 -4.23 -4.02 -25.39
CA GLU A 55 -4.53 -2.68 -25.95
C GLU A 55 -5.87 -2.11 -25.46
N GLY A 56 -6.88 -2.96 -25.26
CA GLY A 56 -8.20 -2.55 -24.73
C GLY A 56 -8.27 -2.44 -23.20
N TYR A 57 -7.26 -2.97 -22.50
CA TYR A 57 -7.13 -2.94 -21.04
C TYR A 57 -5.68 -2.61 -20.71
N PRO A 58 -5.26 -1.34 -20.89
CA PRO A 58 -3.88 -0.95 -20.74
C PRO A 58 -3.44 -1.04 -19.28
N ALA A 59 -2.15 -1.34 -19.09
CA ALA A 59 -1.53 -1.27 -17.77
C ALA A 59 -1.55 0.18 -17.24
N PRO A 60 -1.68 0.38 -15.92
CA PRO A 60 -1.53 1.70 -15.33
C PRO A 60 -0.09 2.18 -15.47
N GLU A 61 0.10 3.50 -15.40
CA GLU A 61 1.44 4.09 -15.37
C GLU A 61 2.14 3.82 -14.03
N TYR A 62 1.38 3.83 -12.94
CA TYR A 62 1.92 3.70 -11.59
C TYR A 62 1.20 2.64 -10.75
N THR A 63 1.90 2.14 -9.74
CA THR A 63 1.33 1.44 -8.58
C THR A 63 1.86 2.05 -7.29
N TYR A 64 1.08 1.96 -6.22
CA TYR A 64 1.54 2.34 -4.89
C TYR A 64 2.13 1.14 -4.16
N LEU A 65 3.30 1.31 -3.53
CA LEU A 65 3.84 0.36 -2.56
C LEU A 65 3.68 0.96 -1.16
N LEU A 66 2.79 0.38 -0.36
CA LEU A 66 2.54 0.85 1.00
C LEU A 66 3.31 -0.01 2.00
N HIS A 67 4.27 0.60 2.69
CA HIS A 67 5.03 -0.08 3.73
C HIS A 67 4.33 0.12 5.07
N VAL A 68 3.93 -0.99 5.68
CA VAL A 68 3.18 -0.98 6.94
C VAL A 68 3.81 -1.91 7.97
N THR A 69 3.69 -1.53 9.24
CA THR A 69 3.91 -2.44 10.37
C THR A 69 2.56 -2.89 10.89
N VAL A 70 2.36 -4.20 10.95
CA VAL A 70 1.19 -4.82 11.56
C VAL A 70 1.62 -5.44 12.88
N ALA A 71 0.91 -5.15 13.96
CA ALA A 71 1.16 -5.77 15.26
C ALA A 71 -0.12 -6.42 15.82
N ASN A 72 0.05 -7.59 16.43
CA ASN A 72 -0.96 -8.27 17.22
C ASN A 72 -0.51 -8.28 18.69
N THR A 73 -1.33 -7.68 19.56
CA THR A 73 -1.06 -7.66 21.00
C THR A 73 -1.53 -8.98 21.64
N ASP A 74 -2.83 -9.24 21.64
CA ASP A 74 -3.45 -10.40 22.31
C ASP A 74 -4.66 -10.97 21.54
N ASN A 75 -4.79 -10.72 20.24
CA ASN A 75 -5.87 -11.30 19.44
C ASN A 75 -5.67 -12.81 19.20
N THR A 76 -6.60 -13.64 19.66
CA THR A 76 -6.56 -15.11 19.52
C THR A 76 -7.56 -15.72 18.53
N GLU A 77 -8.54 -14.95 18.06
CA GLU A 77 -9.68 -15.48 17.29
C GLU A 77 -9.78 -14.88 15.89
N GLY A 78 -9.39 -13.61 15.74
CA GLY A 78 -9.56 -12.82 14.53
C GLY A 78 -8.39 -12.91 13.55
N ALA A 79 -8.70 -12.57 12.30
CA ALA A 79 -7.73 -12.40 11.23
C ALA A 79 -7.91 -11.01 10.60
N LEU A 80 -6.85 -10.53 9.97
CA LEU A 80 -6.91 -9.34 9.13
C LEU A 80 -7.33 -9.75 7.72
N MET A 81 -8.22 -8.97 7.13
CA MET A 81 -8.80 -9.25 5.81
C MET A 81 -8.40 -8.16 4.83
N ALA A 82 -7.27 -8.37 4.16
CA ALA A 82 -6.74 -7.49 3.13
C ALA A 82 -7.69 -7.31 1.95
N ILE A 83 -8.69 -8.19 1.73
CA ILE A 83 -9.69 -8.03 0.65
C ILE A 83 -10.45 -6.71 0.72
N ASN A 84 -10.54 -6.14 1.92
CA ASN A 84 -11.20 -4.86 2.17
C ASN A 84 -10.24 -3.68 2.18
N TYR A 85 -8.94 -3.92 1.99
CA TYR A 85 -7.94 -2.87 1.93
C TYR A 85 -7.97 -2.19 0.56
N ALA A 86 -7.90 -0.87 0.56
CA ALA A 86 -7.81 -0.07 -0.65
C ALA A 86 -7.29 1.32 -0.35
N LEU A 87 -6.70 1.96 -1.36
CA LEU A 87 -6.45 3.40 -1.34
C LEU A 87 -7.64 4.14 -1.95
N TYR A 88 -8.03 5.23 -1.32
CA TYR A 88 -9.13 6.08 -1.78
C TYR A 88 -8.69 7.52 -1.98
N ASP A 89 -9.12 8.09 -3.09
CA ASP A 89 -9.32 9.53 -3.22
C ASP A 89 -10.75 9.75 -3.72
N LYS A 90 -11.61 10.34 -2.87
CA LYS A 90 -13.05 10.52 -3.12
C LYS A 90 -13.69 9.20 -3.57
N ALA A 91 -14.15 9.13 -4.82
CA ALA A 91 -14.81 7.97 -5.41
C ALA A 91 -13.84 6.98 -6.10
N LEU A 92 -12.58 7.36 -6.31
CA LEU A 92 -11.57 6.44 -6.86
C LEU A 92 -11.14 5.48 -5.76
N LYS A 93 -11.17 4.18 -6.08
CA LYS A 93 -10.72 3.08 -5.23
C LYS A 93 -9.62 2.34 -5.98
N ILE A 94 -8.43 2.29 -5.41
CA ILE A 94 -7.31 1.48 -5.89
C ILE A 94 -7.19 0.26 -4.97
N PRO A 95 -7.53 -0.95 -5.43
CA PRO A 95 -7.51 -2.16 -4.60
C PRO A 95 -6.08 -2.70 -4.39
N VAL A 96 -5.95 -3.65 -3.46
CA VAL A 96 -4.73 -4.46 -3.33
C VAL A 96 -4.50 -5.27 -4.62
N ASP A 97 -3.25 -5.29 -5.08
CA ASP A 97 -2.81 -6.13 -6.19
C ASP A 97 -2.18 -7.43 -5.67
N TYR A 98 -3.01 -8.46 -5.49
CA TYR A 98 -2.56 -9.75 -4.96
C TYR A 98 -1.55 -10.46 -5.85
N SER A 99 -1.70 -10.32 -7.16
CA SER A 99 -0.79 -10.94 -8.12
C SER A 99 0.59 -10.32 -8.01
N LEU A 100 0.68 -8.99 -7.91
CA LEU A 100 1.94 -8.30 -7.67
C LEU A 100 2.50 -8.60 -6.28
N TRP A 101 1.65 -8.68 -5.25
CA TRP A 101 2.11 -9.00 -3.90
C TRP A 101 2.76 -10.40 -3.85
N SER A 102 2.14 -11.40 -4.48
CA SER A 102 2.74 -12.75 -4.59
C SER A 102 4.06 -12.79 -5.36
N LEU A 103 4.33 -11.82 -6.24
CA LEU A 103 5.66 -11.70 -6.88
C LEU A 103 6.69 -11.03 -5.96
N MET A 104 6.26 -10.05 -5.16
CA MET A 104 7.13 -9.28 -4.29
C MET A 104 7.58 -10.05 -3.04
N ASP A 105 6.75 -10.96 -2.54
CA ASP A 105 6.96 -11.67 -1.29
C ASP A 105 6.65 -13.17 -1.44
N GLU A 106 7.70 -14.00 -1.48
CA GLU A 106 7.56 -15.46 -1.53
C GLU A 106 6.85 -16.04 -0.29
N GLY A 107 6.86 -15.31 0.83
CA GLY A 107 6.14 -15.66 2.05
C GLY A 107 4.64 -15.34 2.00
N PHE A 108 4.17 -14.58 1.00
CA PHE A 108 2.77 -14.26 0.81
C PHE A 108 2.06 -15.37 0.01
N PRO A 109 1.15 -16.15 0.62
CA PRO A 109 0.55 -17.31 -0.03
C PRO A 109 -0.52 -16.96 -1.09
N GLY A 110 -0.69 -15.68 -1.42
CA GLY A 110 -1.75 -15.21 -2.33
C GLY A 110 -3.12 -15.06 -1.65
N GLU A 111 -3.21 -15.34 -0.35
CA GLU A 111 -4.46 -15.30 0.39
C GLU A 111 -4.80 -13.88 0.88
N ALA A 112 -6.07 -13.51 0.78
CA ALA A 112 -6.54 -12.19 1.18
C ALA A 112 -6.63 -12.01 2.71
N GLY A 113 -6.28 -13.04 3.49
CA GLY A 113 -6.38 -13.06 4.94
C GLY A 113 -5.13 -13.55 5.61
N PHE A 114 -4.74 -12.89 6.70
CA PHE A 114 -3.59 -13.32 7.50
C PHE A 114 -3.79 -13.04 8.98
N ARG A 115 -3.07 -13.80 9.80
CA ARG A 115 -3.09 -13.73 11.24
C ARG A 115 -1.66 -13.74 11.77
N LEU A 116 -1.41 -12.88 12.75
CA LEU A 116 -0.16 -12.86 13.50
C LEU A 116 -0.32 -13.66 14.79
N ARG A 117 0.79 -14.20 15.30
CA ARG A 117 0.83 -14.74 16.67
C ARG A 117 0.61 -13.60 17.67
N GLU A 118 0.12 -13.92 18.86
CA GLU A 118 0.05 -12.94 19.94
C GLU A 118 1.44 -12.36 20.24
N ASN A 119 1.48 -11.11 20.70
CA ASN A 119 2.70 -10.37 21.01
C ASN A 119 3.74 -10.38 19.89
N SER A 120 3.29 -10.24 18.64
CA SER A 120 4.18 -10.22 17.48
C SER A 120 3.84 -9.08 16.53
N GLN A 121 4.83 -8.73 15.70
CA GLN A 121 4.68 -7.75 14.63
C GLN A 121 5.38 -8.23 13.37
N VAL A 122 4.96 -7.69 12.23
CA VAL A 122 5.58 -7.91 10.93
C VAL A 122 5.53 -6.62 10.10
N ASP A 123 6.59 -6.38 9.33
CA ASP A 123 6.63 -5.33 8.33
C ASP A 123 6.25 -5.92 6.97
N ILE A 124 5.33 -5.28 6.28
CA ILE A 124 4.74 -5.75 5.03
C ILE A 124 4.74 -4.60 4.02
N THR A 125 5.06 -4.90 2.76
CA THR A 125 4.82 -3.99 1.64
C THR A 125 3.58 -4.47 0.89
N ILE A 126 2.53 -3.64 0.84
CA ILE A 126 1.27 -3.95 0.18
C ILE A 126 1.17 -3.15 -1.12
N PRO A 127 1.12 -3.79 -2.30
CA PRO A 127 0.93 -3.09 -3.56
C PRO A 127 -0.55 -2.74 -3.80
N PHE A 128 -0.80 -1.54 -4.32
CA PHE A 128 -2.11 -1.06 -4.73
C PHE A 128 -2.07 -0.53 -6.17
N THR A 129 -2.59 -1.33 -7.08
CA THR A 129 -2.54 -1.07 -8.54
C THR A 129 -3.93 -0.66 -9.04
N PRO A 130 -4.06 0.41 -9.83
CA PRO A 130 -5.35 0.79 -10.41
C PRO A 130 -5.95 -0.32 -11.28
N MET A 131 -7.27 -0.41 -11.30
CA MET A 131 -7.94 -1.41 -12.15
C MET A 131 -7.80 -1.02 -13.62
N SER A 132 -7.66 -2.01 -14.51
CA SER A 132 -7.53 -1.78 -15.94
C SER A 132 -8.74 -1.05 -16.56
N LEU A 133 -9.89 -1.06 -15.90
CA LEU A 133 -11.06 -0.27 -16.32
C LEU A 133 -10.87 1.23 -16.06
N ASP A 134 -10.22 1.60 -14.95
CA ASP A 134 -9.92 3.00 -14.65
C ASP A 134 -8.90 3.56 -15.65
N THR A 135 -7.89 2.76 -16.01
CA THR A 135 -6.86 3.13 -17.00
C THR A 135 -7.44 3.25 -18.41
N ALA A 136 -8.36 2.35 -18.79
CA ALA A 136 -9.02 2.38 -20.10
C ALA A 136 -9.90 3.62 -20.31
N ILE A 137 -10.41 4.23 -19.23
CA ILE A 137 -11.21 5.45 -19.31
C ILE A 137 -10.33 6.67 -19.60
N ASP A 138 -9.31 6.90 -18.77
CA ASP A 138 -8.43 8.07 -18.87
C ASP A 138 -7.16 7.87 -18.03
N ASN A 139 -6.17 7.18 -18.60
CA ASN A 139 -4.91 6.88 -17.90
C ASN A 139 -4.12 8.16 -17.53
N GLU A 140 -4.07 9.16 -18.41
CA GLU A 140 -3.33 10.41 -18.15
C GLU A 140 -3.90 11.14 -16.92
N LYS A 141 -5.23 11.24 -16.82
CA LYS A 141 -5.88 11.85 -15.66
C LYS A 141 -5.70 11.02 -14.40
N LEU A 142 -5.72 9.70 -14.50
CA LEU A 142 -5.46 8.79 -13.38
C LEU A 142 -4.03 8.97 -12.86
N SER A 143 -3.02 8.95 -13.73
CA SER A 143 -1.62 9.15 -13.37
C SER A 143 -1.39 10.48 -12.67
N LYS A 144 -1.87 11.59 -13.26
CA LYS A 144 -1.80 12.92 -12.63
C LYS A 144 -2.47 12.96 -11.27
N ARG A 145 -3.57 12.22 -11.10
CA ARG A 145 -4.26 12.14 -9.82
C ARG A 145 -3.43 11.41 -8.78
N MET A 146 -2.80 10.30 -9.15
CA MET A 146 -1.90 9.53 -8.28
C MET A 146 -0.68 10.35 -7.85
N GLU A 147 -0.10 11.15 -8.74
CA GLU A 147 1.06 11.99 -8.41
C GLU A 147 0.74 13.16 -7.46
N ASN A 148 -0.47 13.74 -7.60
CA ASN A 148 -0.75 15.08 -7.06
C ASN A 148 -1.81 15.12 -5.95
N SER A 149 -2.53 14.02 -5.71
CA SER A 149 -3.67 14.00 -4.77
C SER A 149 -3.35 13.28 -3.48
N ASP A 150 -4.07 13.65 -2.43
CA ASP A 150 -4.03 12.93 -1.15
C ASP A 150 -4.85 11.64 -1.26
N PHE A 151 -4.21 10.51 -0.96
CA PHE A 151 -4.87 9.20 -0.88
C PHE A 151 -5.00 8.75 0.58
N TYR A 152 -6.05 7.97 0.84
CA TYR A 152 -6.34 7.41 2.15
C TYR A 152 -6.33 5.89 2.08
N PHE A 153 -5.46 5.25 2.86
CA PHE A 153 -5.48 3.82 3.06
C PHE A 153 -6.64 3.42 3.99
N CYS A 154 -7.64 2.74 3.43
CA CYS A 154 -8.74 2.16 4.19
C CYS A 154 -8.33 0.78 4.71
N VAL A 155 -8.30 0.65 6.03
CA VAL A 155 -7.90 -0.58 6.73
C VAL A 155 -9.11 -1.37 7.22
N SER A 156 -10.27 -0.73 7.30
CA SER A 156 -11.54 -1.36 7.64
C SER A 156 -12.64 -0.56 7.00
N GLU A 157 -13.51 -1.22 6.21
CA GLU A 157 -14.69 -0.58 5.62
C GLU A 157 -15.92 -0.73 6.53
N PHE A 158 -15.98 -1.84 7.28
CA PHE A 158 -17.12 -2.22 8.12
C PHE A 158 -16.66 -2.73 9.50
N PRO A 159 -17.46 -2.54 10.57
CA PRO A 159 -18.67 -1.71 10.60
C PRO A 159 -18.37 -0.21 10.64
N VAL A 160 -17.13 0.16 10.97
CA VAL A 160 -16.66 1.55 11.03
C VAL A 160 -15.53 1.72 10.05
N ARG A 161 -15.69 2.67 9.13
CA ARG A 161 -14.65 2.99 8.15
C ARG A 161 -13.44 3.63 8.84
N LYS A 162 -12.27 2.98 8.77
CA LYS A 162 -11.00 3.46 9.34
C LYS A 162 -10.01 3.72 8.23
N MET A 163 -9.57 4.97 8.11
CA MET A 163 -8.69 5.43 7.04
C MET A 163 -7.49 6.19 7.57
N VAL A 164 -6.36 5.99 6.90
CA VAL A 164 -5.09 6.67 7.17
C VAL A 164 -4.68 7.48 5.96
N LEU A 165 -4.42 8.77 6.11
CA LEU A 165 -3.83 9.56 5.04
C LEU A 165 -2.42 9.01 4.73
N ILE A 166 -2.15 8.70 3.47
CA ILE A 166 -0.82 8.30 3.01
C ILE A 166 -0.11 9.54 2.45
N ASN A 167 0.75 10.16 3.27
CA ASN A 167 1.42 11.40 2.88
C ASN A 167 2.55 11.10 1.89
N GLN A 168 2.39 11.58 0.65
CA GLN A 168 3.33 11.36 -0.45
C GLN A 168 4.47 12.37 -0.56
N LYS A 169 4.66 13.26 0.42
CA LYS A 169 5.52 14.43 0.22
C LYS A 169 6.87 14.28 0.90
N ASN A 170 7.79 13.64 0.21
CA ASN A 170 9.22 13.95 0.27
C ASN A 170 9.76 13.90 -1.17
N TRP A 171 9.79 15.07 -1.83
CA TRP A 171 10.47 15.27 -3.12
C TRP A 171 11.97 15.42 -2.90
#